data_AF-A0A964QEV2-F1
#
_entry.id   AF-A0A964QEV2-F1
#
_cell.length_a   1.000
_cell.length_b   1.000
_cell.length_c   1.000
_cell.angle_alpha   90.00
_cell.angle_beta   90.00
_cell.angle_gamma   90.00
#
_symmetry.space_group_name_H-M   'P 1'
#
loop_
_entity.id
_entity.type
_entity.pdbx_description
1 polymer ?
#
loop_
_entity_poly.entity_id
_entity_poly.type
_entity_poly.pdbx_seq_one_letter_code
_entity_poly.pdbx_strand_id
1 'polypeptide(L)' 'MSESPPHLPMVKVISDAMGAPLPQPRLLDLSDTDEGGQPLRQILKTTDPQKYGILVSDYLT' A
#
# COMPACT_ATOMS: atom_id res chain seq x y z
N MET A 1 -6.31 -21.10 21.47
CA MET A 1 -5.52 -19.87 21.35
C MET A 1 -5.72 -19.39 19.92
N SER A 2 -6.53 -18.36 19.69
CA SER A 2 -6.63 -17.77 18.35
C SER A 2 -5.50 -16.77 18.20
N GLU A 3 -4.56 -17.04 17.29
CA GLU A 3 -3.61 -16.04 16.80
C GLU A 3 -4.41 -14.87 16.20
N SER A 4 -4.08 -13.65 16.60
CA SER A 4 -4.54 -12.46 15.89
C SER A 4 -4.04 -12.56 14.45
N PRO A 5 -4.85 -12.19 13.43
CA PRO A 5 -4.38 -12.15 12.06
C PRO A 5 -3.14 -11.25 11.98
N PRO A 6 -2.16 -11.58 11.11
CA PRO A 6 -0.95 -10.78 10.96
C PRO A 6 -1.35 -9.34 10.66
N HIS A 7 -0.82 -8.40 11.44
CA HIS A 7 -1.04 -6.98 11.21
C HIS A 7 -0.50 -6.60 9.82
N LEU A 8 -1.39 -6.30 8.88
CA LEU A 8 -1.03 -5.82 7.56
C LEU A 8 -0.56 -4.36 7.66
N PRO A 9 0.34 -3.91 6.77
CA PRO A 9 0.94 -2.59 6.90
C PRO A 9 -0.01 -1.49 6.43
N MET A 10 0.19 -0.30 7.00
CA MET A 10 -0.28 0.94 6.39
C MET A 10 0.61 1.32 5.22
N VAL A 11 0.03 1.70 4.09
CA VAL A 11 0.76 2.06 2.87
C VAL A 11 0.39 3.44 2.38
N LYS A 12 1.37 4.18 1.87
CA LYS A 12 1.17 5.43 1.11
C LYS A 12 1.15 5.12 -0.38
N VAL A 13 0.01 5.33 -1.03
CA VAL A 13 -0.14 5.22 -2.49
C VAL A 13 0.20 6.57 -3.11
N ILE A 14 1.20 6.59 -3.99
CA ILE A 14 1.75 7.80 -4.61
C ILE A 14 1.41 7.96 -6.09
N SER A 15 0.88 6.90 -6.73
CA SER A 15 0.50 6.91 -8.14
C SER A 15 -0.84 6.20 -8.35
N ASP A 16 -1.53 6.55 -9.42
CA ASP A 16 -2.75 5.87 -9.86
C ASP A 16 -2.47 4.56 -10.61
N ALA A 17 -3.53 3.90 -11.09
CA ALA A 17 -3.44 2.62 -11.80
C ALA A 17 -2.70 2.69 -13.14
N MET A 18 -2.60 3.88 -13.75
CA MET A 18 -1.85 4.12 -14.99
C MET A 18 -0.40 4.55 -14.72
N GLY A 19 -0.01 4.66 -13.44
CA GLY A 19 1.32 5.08 -13.02
C GLY A 19 1.49 6.60 -12.93
N ALA A 20 0.43 7.39 -13.10
CA ALA A 20 0.51 8.84 -12.96
C ALA A 20 0.62 9.23 -11.47
N PRO A 21 1.51 10.16 -11.09
CA PRO A 21 1.62 10.62 -9.71
C PRO A 21 0.32 11.25 -9.21
N LEU A 22 -0.04 10.94 -7.96
CA LEU A 22 -1.16 11.57 -7.28
C LEU A 22 -0.74 12.95 -6.73
N PRO A 23 -1.62 13.96 -6.76
CA PRO A 23 -1.31 15.28 -6.19
C PRO A 23 -1.11 15.23 -4.67
N GLN A 24 -1.71 14.24 -4.00
CA GLN A 24 -1.49 13.94 -2.58
C GLN A 24 -1.42 12.42 -2.38
N PRO A 25 -0.40 11.90 -1.67
CA PRO A 25 -0.34 10.49 -1.32
C PRO A 25 -1.54 10.07 -0.48
N ARG A 26 -2.10 8.89 -0.79
CA ARG A 26 -3.23 8.32 -0.05
C ARG A 26 -2.73 7.28 0.94
N LEU A 27 -3.05 7.47 2.21
CA LEU A 27 -2.76 6.48 3.25
C LEU A 27 -3.88 5.44 3.26
N LEU A 28 -3.51 4.16 3.18
CA LEU A 28 -4.44 3.04 3.19
C LEU A 28 -4.00 2.01 4.23
N ASP A 29 -4.96 1.42 4.92
CA ASP A 29 -4.75 0.25 5.76
C ASP A 29 -4.98 -1.00 4.92
N LEU A 30 -3.98 -1.88 4.82
CA LEU A 30 -4.13 -3.14 4.09
C LEU A 30 -4.89 -4.20 4.88
N SER A 31 -5.19 -3.96 6.17
CA SER A 31 -6.05 -4.81 6.98
C SER A 31 -7.54 -4.59 6.74
N ASP A 32 -7.93 -3.55 6.00
CA ASP A 32 -9.33 -3.30 5.65
C ASP A 32 -9.91 -4.46 4.83
N THR A 33 -11.10 -4.91 5.22
CA THR A 33 -11.85 -5.99 4.56
C THR A 33 -13.20 -5.51 4.01
N ASP A 34 -13.75 -6.26 3.05
CA ASP A 34 -15.14 -6.10 2.61
C ASP A 34 -16.15 -6.72 3.61
N GLU A 35 -17.44 -6.62 3.31
CA GLU A 35 -18.52 -7.21 4.12
C GLU A 35 -18.41 -8.74 4.27
N GLY A 36 -17.70 -9.41 3.35
CA GLY A 36 -17.42 -10.85 3.36
C GLY A 36 -16.13 -11.22 4.09
N GLY A 37 -15.43 -10.25 4.69
CA GLY A 37 -14.18 -10.47 5.40
C GLY A 37 -12.96 -10.69 4.49
N GLN A 38 -13.07 -10.41 3.18
CA GLN A 38 -11.94 -10.50 2.26
C GLN A 38 -11.15 -9.19 2.25
N PRO A 39 -9.80 -9.22 2.17
CA PRO A 39 -9.00 -8.01 2.10
C PRO A 39 -9.38 -7.14 0.89
N LEU A 40 -9.58 -5.84 1.11
CA LEU A 40 -9.89 -4.91 0.02
C LEU A 40 -8.72 -4.76 -0.95
N ARG A 41 -7.48 -4.93 -0.48
CA ARG A 41 -6.24 -4.72 -1.24
C ARG A 41 -5.13 -5.63 -0.74
N GLN A 42 -4.22 -5.98 -1.65
CA GLN A 42 -3.04 -6.79 -1.33
C GLN A 42 -1.85 -6.40 -2.22
N ILE A 43 -0.62 -6.59 -1.71
CA ILE A 43 0.61 -6.40 -2.48
C ILE A 43 0.85 -7.66 -3.31
N LEU A 44 0.63 -7.57 -4.61
CA LEU A 44 0.85 -8.70 -5.52
C LEU A 44 2.33 -8.93 -5.85
N LYS A 45 3.11 -7.85 -5.92
CA LYS A 45 4.53 -7.87 -6.27
C LYS A 45 5.24 -6.64 -5.74
N THR A 46 6.52 -6.79 -5.44
CA THR A 46 7.43 -5.70 -5.11
C THR A 46 8.52 -5.57 -6.18
N THR A 47 9.10 -4.38 -6.28
CA THR A 47 10.22 -4.09 -7.18
C THR A 47 11.09 -2.99 -6.57
N ASP A 48 12.26 -2.77 -7.15
CA ASP A 48 13.15 -1.68 -6.78
C ASP A 48 12.57 -0.32 -7.27
N PRO A 49 12.22 0.61 -6.35
CA PRO A 49 11.64 1.90 -6.71
C PRO A 49 12.62 2.81 -7.48
N GLN A 50 13.94 2.62 -7.32
CA GLN A 50 14.93 3.44 -7.99
C GLN A 50 14.90 3.25 -9.51
N LYS A 51 14.48 2.07 -10.00
CA LYS A 51 14.27 1.79 -11.43
C LYS A 51 13.21 2.67 -12.08
N TYR A 52 12.37 3.30 -11.26
CA TYR A 52 11.29 4.18 -11.68
C TYR A 52 11.54 5.63 -11.25
N GLY A 53 12.75 5.97 -10.77
CA GLY A 53 13.08 7.31 -10.29
C GLY A 53 12.37 7.70 -9.00
N ILE A 54 11.86 6.73 -8.23
CA ILE A 54 11.15 6.98 -6.98
C ILE A 54 12.13 6.94 -5.82
N LEU A 55 12.26 8.05 -5.09
CA LEU A 55 13.02 8.14 -3.86
C LEU A 55 12.09 7.95 -2.65
N VAL A 56 12.16 6.80 -1.99
CA VAL A 56 11.23 6.43 -0.90
C VAL A 56 11.26 7.41 0.26
N SER A 57 12.43 8.00 0.56
CA SER A 57 12.59 8.97 1.65
C SER A 57 11.71 10.22 1.51
N ASP A 58 11.33 10.59 0.29
CA ASP A 58 10.44 11.74 0.05
C ASP A 58 9.02 11.51 0.61
N TYR A 59 8.71 10.25 0.98
CA TYR A 59 7.39 9.84 1.46
C TYR A 59 7.42 9.29 2.89
N LEU A 60 8.58 9.27 3.55
CA LEU A 60 8.69 8.93 4.97
C LEU A 60 8.46 10.19 5.81
N THR A 61 7.66 10.06 6.87
CA THR A 61 7.29 11.14 7.80
C THR A 61 7.37 10.62 9.22
#